data_AF-A0AB40A682-F1
#
_entry.id   AF-A0AB40A682-F1
#
_cell.length_a   1.000
_cell.length_b   1.000
_cell.length_c   1.000
_cell.angle_alpha   90.00
_cell.angle_beta   90.00
_cell.angle_gamma   90.00
#
_symmetry.space_group_name_H-M   'P 1'
#
loop_
_entity.id
_entity.type
_entity.pdbx_description
1 polymer ?
#
loop_
_entity_poly.entity_id
_entity_poly.type
_entity_poly.pdbx_seq_one_letter_code
_entity_poly.pdbx_strand_id
1 'polypeptide(L)'
;MAYKVPWLLFRHFNSETTTQIAKMNVEREYAVVGSWEDTNVTLAVLEAYIPRYFANARRVYYSKTEKFTINTVSHDTHLDKDVEEYLRSSFSFEFELYYFIKQRLYKQYIAVYKDEF
;
A
#
# COMPACT_ATOMS: atom_id res chain seq x y z
N MET A 1 12.01 -7.48 -35.21
CA MET A 1 11.21 -7.65 -33.98
C MET A 1 11.09 -6.30 -33.31
N ALA A 2 9.91 -5.67 -33.34
CA ALA A 2 9.68 -4.39 -32.71
C ALA A 2 9.46 -4.60 -31.21
N TYR A 3 10.34 -4.05 -30.37
CA TYR A 3 10.13 -4.01 -28.92
C TYR A 3 8.94 -3.09 -28.64
N LYS A 4 7.80 -3.69 -28.33
CA LYS A 4 6.60 -2.96 -27.90
C LYS A 4 6.95 -2.25 -26.59
N VAL A 5 6.93 -0.92 -26.61
CA VAL A 5 7.32 -0.07 -25.49
C VAL A 5 6.36 -0.33 -24.30
N PRO A 6 6.83 -0.79 -23.12
CA PRO A 6 5.96 -1.25 -22.02
C PRO A 6 5.01 -0.19 -21.46
N TRP A 7 5.36 1.09 -21.60
CA TRP A 7 4.61 2.21 -21.02
C TRP A 7 3.19 2.40 -21.59
N LEU A 8 2.89 1.83 -22.76
CA LEU A 8 1.56 1.94 -23.40
C LEU A 8 0.50 1.03 -22.75
N LEU A 9 0.90 0.00 -21.99
CA LEU A 9 -0.04 -0.90 -21.31
C LEU A 9 -0.71 -0.24 -20.09
N PHE A 10 0.02 0.64 -19.39
CA PHE A 10 -0.46 1.32 -18.17
C PHE A 10 -1.49 2.44 -18.42
N ARG A 11 -1.78 2.78 -19.69
CA ARG A 11 -2.77 3.83 -20.02
C ARG A 11 -4.21 3.35 -20.03
N HIS A 12 -4.46 2.05 -20.01
CA HIS A 12 -5.82 1.52 -19.97
C HIS A 12 -6.29 1.43 -18.52
N PHE A 13 -7.28 2.27 -18.20
CA PHE A 13 -8.00 2.23 -16.94
C PHE A 13 -8.63 0.85 -16.74
N ASN A 14 -8.51 0.28 -15.53
CA ASN A 14 -9.14 -0.97 -15.13
C ASN A 14 -8.85 -2.17 -16.09
N SER A 15 -7.56 -2.48 -16.31
CA SER A 15 -7.13 -3.64 -17.12
C SER A 15 -6.49 -4.73 -16.25
N GLU A 16 -6.96 -5.97 -16.41
CA GLU A 16 -6.42 -7.16 -15.71
C GLU A 16 -4.91 -7.32 -15.93
N THR A 17 -4.44 -7.19 -17.17
CA THR A 17 -3.01 -7.34 -17.50
C THR A 17 -2.15 -6.31 -16.76
N THR A 18 -2.62 -5.07 -16.69
CA THR A 18 -1.93 -3.99 -15.96
C THR A 18 -1.86 -4.30 -14.47
N THR A 19 -2.94 -4.82 -13.89
CA THR A 19 -3.01 -5.22 -12.48
C THR A 19 -2.06 -6.36 -12.15
N GLN A 20 -1.99 -7.39 -12.99
CA GLN A 20 -1.07 -8.51 -12.77
C GLN A 20 0.39 -8.07 -12.87
N ILE A 21 0.72 -7.19 -13.82
CA ILE A 21 2.07 -6.59 -13.90
C ILE A 21 2.38 -5.76 -12.66
N ALA A 22 1.42 -4.97 -12.17
CA ALA A 22 1.59 -4.18 -10.95
C ALA A 22 1.86 -5.07 -9.72
N LYS A 23 1.09 -6.16 -9.55
CA LYS A 23 1.32 -7.16 -8.48
C LYS A 23 2.71 -7.78 -8.57
N MET A 24 3.12 -8.21 -9.76
CA MET A 24 4.45 -8.79 -10.00
C MET A 24 5.56 -7.80 -9.63
N ASN A 25 5.43 -6.53 -10.03
CA ASN A 25 6.40 -5.50 -9.71
C ASN A 25 6.47 -5.23 -8.21
N VAL A 26 5.32 -5.14 -7.52
CA VAL A 26 5.25 -5.01 -6.06
C VAL A 26 5.99 -6.13 -5.35
N GLU A 27 5.86 -7.37 -5.82
CA GLU A 27 6.53 -8.51 -5.19
C GLU A 27 8.04 -8.53 -5.44
N ARG A 28 8.47 -8.21 -6.66
CA ARG A 28 9.87 -8.36 -7.09
C ARG A 28 10.75 -7.17 -6.73
N GLU A 29 10.23 -5.96 -6.92
CA GLU A 29 11.04 -4.74 -6.92
C GLU A 29 10.96 -3.97 -5.59
N TYR A 30 9.94 -4.22 -4.76
CA TYR A 30 9.71 -3.48 -3.52
C TYR A 30 9.89 -4.36 -2.28
N ALA A 31 10.86 -4.04 -1.44
CA ALA A 31 11.07 -4.76 -0.18
C ALA A 31 9.83 -4.70 0.74
N VAL A 32 9.24 -3.50 0.90
CA VAL A 32 8.05 -3.26 1.72
C VAL A 32 7.17 -2.24 0.99
N VAL A 33 5.86 -2.47 0.98
CA VAL A 33 4.86 -1.50 0.52
C VAL A 33 3.85 -1.32 1.65
N GLY A 34 3.77 -0.10 2.18
CA GLY A 34 2.94 0.25 3.34
C GLY A 34 1.58 0.85 2.99
N SER A 35 0.74 1.04 4.01
CA SER A 35 -0.50 1.82 3.94
C SER A 35 -0.50 2.91 5.01
N TRP A 36 -1.07 4.07 4.67
CA TRP A 36 -1.31 5.18 5.61
C TRP A 36 -2.35 4.82 6.67
N GLU A 37 -3.36 4.02 6.31
CA GLU A 37 -4.41 3.58 7.23
C GLU A 37 -3.83 2.67 8.33
N ASP A 38 -2.83 1.87 7.96
CA ASP A 38 -2.17 0.89 8.82
C ASP A 38 -0.72 1.32 9.12
N THR A 39 -0.54 2.60 9.50
CA THR A 39 0.80 3.22 9.70
C THR A 39 1.65 2.45 10.72
N ASN A 40 1.07 1.96 11.82
CA ASN A 40 1.80 1.20 12.82
C ASN A 40 2.40 -0.10 12.26
N VAL A 41 1.60 -0.85 11.49
CA VAL A 41 2.03 -2.09 10.81
C VAL A 41 3.13 -1.77 9.80
N THR A 42 2.94 -0.71 9.01
CA THR A 42 3.92 -0.26 8.02
C THR A 42 5.27 0.06 8.65
N LEU A 43 5.28 0.87 9.71
CA LEU A 43 6.52 1.24 10.41
C LEU A 43 7.19 0.02 11.04
N ALA A 44 6.41 -0.93 11.56
CA ALA A 44 6.93 -2.18 12.12
C ALA A 44 7.67 -3.04 11.10
N VAL A 45 7.06 -3.24 9.93
CA VAL A 45 7.67 -4.03 8.86
C VAL A 45 8.92 -3.31 8.32
N LEU A 46 8.88 -1.98 8.16
CA LEU A 46 10.03 -1.19 7.74
C LEU A 46 11.19 -1.26 8.74
N GLU A 47 10.91 -1.17 10.03
CA GLU A 47 11.89 -1.32 11.13
C GLU A 47 12.62 -2.68 11.03
N ALA A 48 11.89 -3.76 10.76
CA ALA A 48 12.44 -5.10 10.71
C ALA A 48 13.22 -5.40 9.41
N TYR A 49 12.68 -4.97 8.25
CA TYR A 49 13.27 -5.29 6.95
C TYR A 49 14.40 -4.34 6.55
N ILE A 50 14.37 -3.08 6.99
CA ILE A 50 15.35 -2.05 6.61
C ILE A 50 15.83 -1.27 7.86
N PRO A 51 16.41 -1.96 8.86
CA PRO A 51 16.74 -1.35 10.15
C PRO A 51 17.77 -0.24 10.07
N ARG A 52 18.68 -0.29 9.08
CA ARG A 52 19.73 0.73 8.88
C ARG A 52 19.15 2.16 8.77
N TYR A 53 17.95 2.29 8.19
CA TYR A 53 17.30 3.59 7.99
C TYR A 53 16.10 3.79 8.91
N PHE A 54 15.37 2.72 9.23
CA PHE A 54 14.09 2.81 9.93
C PHE A 54 14.14 2.41 11.41
N ALA A 55 15.31 2.11 11.99
CA ALA A 55 15.40 1.78 13.41
C ALA A 55 14.75 2.86 14.31
N ASN A 56 13.81 2.44 15.16
CA ASN A 56 13.02 3.30 16.04
C ASN A 56 12.09 4.30 15.34
N ALA A 57 11.78 4.13 14.04
CA ALA A 57 10.89 5.01 13.29
C ALA A 57 9.50 5.11 13.94
N ARG A 58 8.95 4.02 14.47
CA ARG A 58 7.66 3.99 15.16
C ARG A 58 7.67 4.86 16.41
N ARG A 59 8.74 4.74 17.21
CA ARG A 59 8.92 5.56 18.41
C ARG A 59 9.00 7.05 18.07
N VAL A 60 9.73 7.41 17.01
CA VAL A 60 9.86 8.80 16.54
C VAL A 60 8.54 9.32 15.99
N TYR A 61 7.81 8.51 15.23
CA TYR A 61 6.52 8.91 14.64
C TYR A 61 5.48 9.22 15.73
N TYR A 62 5.37 8.38 16.77
CA TYR A 62 4.40 8.57 17.85
C TYR A 62 4.90 9.48 18.99
N SER A 63 6.15 9.96 18.97
CA SER A 63 6.64 10.91 19.99
C SER A 63 6.06 12.33 19.84
N LYS A 64 5.20 12.57 18.84
CA LYS A 64 4.47 13.84 18.61
C LYS A 64 5.38 15.06 18.63
N THR A 65 6.51 15.00 17.94
CA THR A 65 7.33 16.20 17.72
C THR A 65 6.54 17.19 16.85
N GLU A 66 6.54 18.47 17.22
CA GLU A 66 5.81 19.57 16.54
C GLU A 66 6.15 19.77 15.05
N LYS A 67 7.06 18.96 14.50
CA LYS A 67 7.63 19.08 13.16
C LYS A 67 6.88 18.29 12.09
N PHE A 68 5.90 17.47 12.45
CA PHE A 68 5.10 16.74 11.47
C PHE A 68 3.85 17.53 11.11
N THR A 69 3.79 18.06 9.88
CA THR A 69 2.55 18.56 9.30
C THR A 69 1.66 17.38 8.97
N ILE A 70 0.81 16.99 9.91
CA ILE A 70 -0.26 16.02 9.66
C ILE A 70 -1.33 16.75 8.85
N ASN A 71 -1.79 16.14 7.75
CA ASN A 71 -2.91 16.69 7.01
C ASN A 71 -4.15 16.69 7.93
N THR A 72 -4.62 17.87 8.34
CA THR A 72 -5.77 18.05 9.22
C THR A 72 -7.07 18.28 8.45
N VAL A 73 -7.05 18.16 7.12
CA VAL A 73 -8.27 18.31 6.30
C VAL A 73 -9.25 17.21 6.72
N SER A 74 -10.44 17.64 7.12
CA SER A 74 -11.56 16.74 7.39
C SER A 74 -11.92 16.03 6.09
N HIS A 75 -11.83 14.70 6.10
CA HIS A 75 -12.35 13.86 5.04
C HIS A 75 -13.83 13.65 5.31
N ASP A 76 -14.69 14.12 4.41
CA ASP A 76 -16.09 13.72 4.41
C ASP A 76 -16.15 12.27 3.89
N THR A 77 -16.62 11.37 4.74
CA THR A 77 -16.79 9.94 4.41
C THR A 77 -18.19 9.64 3.90
N HIS A 78 -19.07 10.65 3.80
CA HIS A 78 -20.42 10.46 3.31
C HIS A 78 -20.40 10.27 1.79
N LEU A 79 -20.69 9.06 1.35
CA LEU A 79 -20.88 8.72 -0.04
C LEU A 79 -22.24 8.04 -0.18
N ASP A 80 -23.02 8.45 -1.17
CA ASP A 80 -24.27 7.77 -1.49
C ASP A 80 -23.99 6.33 -1.94
N LYS A 81 -24.84 5.38 -1.53
CA LYS A 81 -24.59 3.95 -1.70
C LYS A 81 -24.50 3.52 -3.17
N ASP A 82 -25.32 4.13 -4.03
CA ASP A 82 -25.33 3.91 -5.46
C ASP A 82 -24.04 4.41 -6.13
N VAL A 83 -23.53 5.56 -5.68
CA VAL A 83 -22.22 6.08 -6.08
C VAL A 83 -21.11 5.14 -5.59
N GLU A 84 -21.18 4.64 -4.35
CA GLU A 84 -20.18 3.72 -3.80
C GLU A 84 -20.10 2.43 -4.62
N GLU A 85 -21.25 1.83 -4.94
CA GLU A 85 -21.34 0.60 -5.72
C GLU A 85 -20.83 0.81 -7.16
N TYR A 86 -21.18 1.94 -7.78
CA TYR A 86 -20.65 2.33 -9.08
C TYR A 86 -19.11 2.49 -9.07
N LEU A 87 -18.55 3.15 -8.05
CA LEU A 87 -17.11 3.28 -7.92
C LEU A 87 -16.45 1.92 -7.67
N ARG A 88 -17.02 1.06 -6.80
CA ARG A 88 -16.48 -0.28 -6.55
C ARG A 88 -16.40 -1.15 -7.80
N SER A 89 -17.42 -1.09 -8.66
CA SER A 89 -17.40 -1.80 -9.94
C SER A 89 -16.39 -1.18 -10.94
N SER A 90 -16.33 0.14 -11.01
CA SER A 90 -15.41 0.85 -11.91
C SER A 90 -13.94 0.71 -11.53
N PHE A 91 -13.65 0.52 -10.23
CA PHE A 91 -12.30 0.40 -9.66
C PHE A 91 -11.98 -1.02 -9.19
N SER A 92 -12.69 -2.05 -9.67
CA SER A 92 -12.54 -3.42 -9.17
C SER A 92 -11.10 -3.92 -9.19
N PHE A 93 -10.33 -3.64 -10.24
CA PHE A 93 -8.92 -4.04 -10.29
C PHE A 93 -7.99 -3.21 -9.38
N GLU A 94 -8.32 -1.94 -9.12
CA GLU A 94 -7.56 -1.14 -8.15
C GLU A 94 -7.80 -1.62 -6.73
N PHE A 95 -9.05 -1.95 -6.38
CA PHE A 95 -9.38 -2.60 -5.11
C PHE A 95 -8.64 -3.93 -4.97
N GLU A 96 -8.63 -4.76 -6.01
CA GLU A 96 -7.90 -6.02 -6.01
C GLU A 96 -6.39 -5.82 -5.74
N LEU A 97 -5.77 -4.84 -6.38
CA LEU A 97 -4.36 -4.51 -6.16
C LEU A 97 -4.12 -4.01 -4.73
N TYR A 98 -4.97 -3.11 -4.22
CA TYR A 98 -4.89 -2.60 -2.85
C TYR A 98 -4.97 -3.74 -1.83
N TYR A 99 -5.95 -4.64 -1.95
CA TYR A 99 -6.09 -5.76 -1.03
C TYR A 99 -4.94 -6.76 -1.13
N PHE A 100 -4.39 -6.98 -2.33
CA PHE A 100 -3.20 -7.78 -2.51
C PHE A 100 -1.99 -7.20 -1.76
N ILE A 101 -1.73 -5.89 -1.91
CA ILE A 101 -0.66 -5.18 -1.21
C ILE A 101 -0.87 -5.26 0.30
N LYS A 102 -2.10 -5.03 0.77
CA LYS A 102 -2.46 -5.12 2.18
C LYS A 102 -2.19 -6.51 2.75
N GLN A 103 -2.67 -7.55 2.07
CA GLN A 103 -2.43 -8.93 2.49
C GLN A 103 -0.92 -9.26 2.57
N ARG A 104 -0.13 -8.80 1.60
CA ARG A 104 1.33 -8.95 1.61
C ARG A 104 1.96 -8.26 2.82
N LEU A 105 1.58 -7.02 3.12
CA LEU A 105 2.09 -6.28 4.28
C LEU A 105 1.80 -7.02 5.59
N TYR A 106 0.58 -7.53 5.79
CA TYR A 106 0.23 -8.28 6.99
C TYR A 106 0.97 -9.61 7.09
N LYS A 107 1.22 -10.31 5.98
CA LYS A 107 2.06 -11.51 5.97
C LYS A 107 3.48 -11.19 6.44
N GLN A 108 4.07 -10.07 5.99
CA GLN A 108 5.38 -9.62 6.44
C GLN A 108 5.36 -9.28 7.94
N TYR A 109 4.33 -8.58 8.41
CA TYR A 109 4.16 -8.26 9.82
C TYR A 109 4.09 -9.52 10.69
N ILE A 110 3.23 -10.49 10.33
CA ILE A 110 3.10 -11.76 11.05
C ILE A 110 4.43 -12.52 11.05
N ALA A 111 5.17 -12.52 9.94
CA ALA A 111 6.48 -13.18 9.87
C ALA A 111 7.52 -12.57 10.81
N VAL A 112 7.49 -11.24 11.00
CA VAL A 112 8.37 -10.52 11.94
C VAL A 112 8.03 -10.87 13.39
N TYR A 113 6.74 -11.02 13.70
CA TYR A 113 6.23 -11.23 15.06
C TYR A 113 5.88 -12.69 15.37
N LYS A 114 6.31 -13.63 14.52
CA LYS A 114 5.91 -15.04 14.62
C LYS A 114 6.28 -15.68 15.96
N ASP A 115 7.38 -15.24 16.57
CA ASP A 115 7.88 -15.76 17.84
C ASP A 115 7.19 -15.14 19.08
N GLU A 116 6.30 -14.17 18.89
CA GLU A 116 5.51 -13.52 19.95
C GLU A 116 4.11 -14.14 20.13
N PHE A 117 3.75 -15.14 19.32
CA PHE A 117 2.48 -15.88 19.36
C PHE A 117 2.72 -17.36 19.69
#